data_AF-H1VAA8-F1
#
_entry.id   AF-H1VAA8-F1
#
_cell.length_a   1.000
_cell.length_b   1.000
_cell.length_c   1.000
_cell.angle_alpha   90.00
_cell.angle_beta   90.00
_cell.angle_gamma   90.00
#
_symmetry.space_group_name_H-M   'P 1'
#
loop_
_entity.id
_entity.type
_entity.pdbx_description
1 polymer ?
#
loop_
_entity_poly.entity_id
_entity_poly.type
_entity_poly.pdbx_seq_one_letter_code
_entity_poly.pdbx_strand_id
1 'polypeptide(L)'
;MVIRPTGPGRPGVHFFAVQPDADDSTRGFITLPVFPETSQRPWNQKNPSSYFSDIGMWTACKESRAVVTGRLARRYEGHGQTDWDTVKLRHGQENIAFDLDREDLICMQVPDPGFSDPSTIRPPYQLDFDLPTTEPWHVAFEYDASWSFTDWGDLTLYQMRGEEGPRGAFLRTLEEVIKSSLHCRLYLIQYGAKMKPGKSPIEGFYGDGFHLALADEGDVEIERPSGFRNAWDFMWNVDNWSDGIWEGLKDEEQRHCSFCCSVPIMAGMHVDILICEEI
;
A
#
# COMPACT_ATOMS: atom_id res chain seq x y z
N MET A 1 8.63 -16.23 -21.76
CA MET A 1 8.81 -15.32 -20.61
C MET A 1 9.23 -16.18 -19.44
N VAL A 2 10.45 -16.01 -18.94
CA VAL A 2 10.97 -16.81 -17.83
C VAL A 2 10.50 -16.13 -16.56
N ILE A 3 9.47 -16.69 -15.92
CA ILE A 3 9.04 -16.28 -14.57
C ILE A 3 10.24 -16.51 -13.67
N ARG A 4 10.91 -15.44 -13.24
CA ARG A 4 11.95 -15.56 -12.23
C ARG A 4 11.21 -15.72 -10.91
N PRO A 5 11.36 -16.86 -10.20
CA PRO A 5 10.88 -16.92 -8.83
C PRO A 5 11.53 -15.75 -8.10
N THR A 6 10.73 -14.90 -7.45
CA THR A 6 11.27 -14.05 -6.38
C THR A 6 12.00 -15.02 -5.45
N GLY A 7 13.32 -14.87 -5.33
CA GLY A 7 14.09 -15.74 -4.45
C GLY A 7 13.67 -15.51 -3.00
N PRO A 8 13.96 -16.43 -2.07
CA PRO A 8 13.68 -16.28 -0.64
C PRO A 8 14.41 -15.10 0.04
N GLY A 9 15.12 -14.25 -0.69
CA GLY A 9 15.78 -13.05 -0.18
C GLY A 9 15.44 -11.80 -0.96
N ARG A 10 14.24 -11.75 -1.56
CA ARG A 10 13.73 -10.57 -2.26
C ARG A 10 12.25 -10.36 -1.89
N PRO A 11 11.93 -9.23 -1.25
CA PRO A 11 10.55 -8.80 -1.03
C PRO A 11 9.71 -8.84 -2.30
N GLY A 12 8.55 -9.48 -2.22
CA GLY A 12 7.55 -9.55 -3.27
C GLY A 12 6.67 -8.30 -3.33
N VAL A 13 5.95 -8.15 -4.44
CA VAL A 13 4.87 -7.14 -4.58
C VAL A 13 3.54 -7.83 -4.82
N HIS A 14 2.54 -7.50 -4.00
CA HIS A 14 1.21 -8.07 -4.03
C HIS A 14 0.15 -7.00 -4.22
N PHE A 15 -0.55 -7.05 -5.35
CA PHE A 15 -1.68 -6.15 -5.61
C PHE A 15 -2.99 -6.76 -5.14
N PHE A 16 -3.77 -5.96 -4.44
CA PHE A 16 -5.11 -6.31 -4.02
C PHE A 16 -6.08 -5.18 -4.33
N ALA A 17 -7.34 -5.50 -4.61
CA ALA A 17 -8.40 -4.49 -4.62
C ALA A 17 -9.24 -4.57 -3.35
N VAL A 18 -9.80 -3.43 -2.96
CA VAL A 18 -10.80 -3.34 -1.89
C VAL A 18 -12.18 -3.21 -2.53
N GLN A 19 -13.12 -4.06 -2.12
CA GLN A 19 -14.51 -3.99 -2.56
C GLN A 19 -15.45 -3.82 -1.36
N PRO A 20 -16.60 -3.14 -1.51
CA PRO A 20 -17.59 -3.02 -0.45
C PRO A 20 -18.35 -4.32 -0.32
N ASP A 21 -18.67 -4.73 0.90
CA ASP A 21 -19.59 -5.83 1.10
C ASP A 21 -20.99 -5.43 0.60
N ALA A 22 -21.63 -6.34 -0.15
CA ALA A 22 -22.94 -6.09 -0.73
C ALA A 22 -24.02 -6.01 0.34
N ASP A 23 -23.86 -6.78 1.41
CA ASP A 23 -24.80 -6.85 2.53
C ASP A 23 -24.56 -5.76 3.58
N ASP A 24 -23.33 -5.23 3.62
CA ASP A 24 -22.91 -4.22 4.58
C ASP A 24 -21.87 -3.29 3.94
N SER A 25 -22.33 -2.16 3.40
CA SER A 25 -21.45 -1.16 2.76
C SER A 25 -20.39 -0.62 3.72
N THR A 26 -20.52 -0.89 5.03
CA THR A 26 -19.54 -0.51 6.04
C THR A 26 -18.39 -1.47 6.24
N ARG A 27 -18.39 -2.57 5.49
CA ARG A 27 -17.31 -3.55 5.50
C ARG A 27 -16.68 -3.59 4.13
N GLY A 28 -15.37 -3.40 4.09
CA GLY A 28 -14.57 -3.71 2.91
C GLY A 28 -14.07 -5.15 3.00
N PHE A 29 -13.93 -5.81 1.86
CA PHE A 29 -13.16 -7.04 1.75
C PHE A 29 -12.09 -6.90 0.68
N ILE A 30 -11.01 -7.63 0.88
CA ILE A 30 -9.91 -7.67 -0.08
C ILE A 30 -10.25 -8.71 -1.15
N THR A 31 -10.06 -8.33 -2.40
CA THR A 31 -10.33 -9.14 -3.57
C THR A 31 -9.17 -9.05 -4.55
N LEU A 32 -9.33 -9.72 -5.67
CA LEU A 32 -8.44 -9.64 -6.81
C LEU A 32 -8.44 -8.21 -7.39
N PRO A 33 -7.26 -7.63 -7.67
CA PRO A 33 -7.15 -6.34 -8.33
C PRO A 33 -7.91 -6.35 -9.65
N VAL A 34 -8.56 -5.23 -9.93
CA VAL A 34 -9.35 -5.01 -11.14
C VAL A 34 -8.60 -4.03 -12.00
N PHE A 35 -7.96 -4.48 -13.08
CA PHE A 35 -7.19 -3.60 -13.95
C PHE A 35 -8.07 -3.09 -15.08
N PRO A 36 -8.57 -1.84 -15.04
CA PRO A 36 -9.36 -1.30 -16.15
C PRO A 36 -8.47 -1.16 -17.39
N GLU A 37 -8.96 -1.64 -18.53
CA GLU A 37 -8.24 -1.61 -19.84
C GLU A 37 -7.75 -0.21 -20.24
N THR A 38 -8.41 0.83 -19.72
CA THR A 38 -8.12 2.24 -20.02
C THR A 38 -6.95 2.82 -19.24
N SER A 39 -6.48 2.15 -18.19
CA SER A 39 -5.40 2.68 -17.36
C SER A 39 -4.04 2.38 -17.99
N GLN A 40 -3.28 3.42 -18.33
CA GLN A 40 -1.95 3.32 -18.95
C GLN A 40 -0.84 2.89 -17.98
N ARG A 41 -1.16 2.22 -16.87
CA ARG A 41 -0.12 1.81 -15.91
C ARG A 41 0.72 0.69 -16.54
N PRO A 42 2.05 0.72 -16.39
CA PRO A 42 2.99 -0.27 -16.95
C PRO A 42 2.54 -1.73 -16.78
N TRP A 43 2.00 -2.06 -15.60
CA TRP A 43 1.56 -3.40 -15.25
C TRP A 43 0.13 -3.76 -15.67
N ASN A 44 -0.68 -2.85 -16.18
CA ASN A 44 -2.05 -3.24 -16.59
C ASN A 44 -2.07 -4.14 -17.83
N GLN A 45 -0.96 -4.22 -18.55
CA GLN A 45 -0.82 -5.11 -19.70
C GLN A 45 -0.57 -6.56 -19.30
N LYS A 46 -0.18 -6.84 -18.04
CA LYS A 46 0.08 -8.17 -17.49
C LYS A 46 -0.12 -8.17 -15.98
N ASN A 47 -0.99 -9.03 -15.46
CA ASN A 47 -1.26 -9.08 -14.02
C ASN A 47 0.05 -9.25 -13.20
N PRO A 48 0.50 -8.21 -12.49
CA PRO A 48 1.85 -8.11 -11.94
C PRO A 48 2.08 -8.96 -10.69
N SER A 49 1.00 -9.27 -9.97
CA SER A 49 1.14 -9.94 -8.68
C SER A 49 1.67 -11.35 -8.90
N SER A 50 2.79 -11.66 -8.24
CA SER A 50 3.36 -13.02 -8.23
C SER A 50 2.33 -14.06 -7.80
N TYR A 51 1.33 -13.62 -7.02
CA TYR A 51 0.25 -14.45 -6.56
C TYR A 51 -0.77 -14.79 -7.63
N PHE A 52 -0.94 -14.11 -8.78
CA PHE A 52 -2.01 -14.52 -9.72
C PHE A 52 -1.78 -15.85 -10.42
N SER A 53 -0.53 -16.17 -10.74
CA SER A 53 -0.18 -17.52 -11.18
C SER A 53 -0.55 -18.52 -10.08
N ASP A 54 -0.30 -18.16 -8.82
CA ASP A 54 -0.58 -18.98 -7.66
C ASP A 54 -2.07 -18.99 -7.24
N ILE A 55 -2.88 -17.95 -7.50
CA ILE A 55 -4.34 -17.81 -7.30
C ILE A 55 -5.06 -18.60 -8.36
N GLY A 56 -4.66 -18.46 -9.62
CA GLY A 56 -5.20 -19.27 -10.71
C GLY A 56 -5.00 -20.74 -10.36
N MET A 57 -3.83 -21.08 -9.81
CA MET A 57 -3.59 -22.40 -9.23
C MET A 57 -4.42 -22.66 -7.95
N TRP A 58 -4.59 -21.70 -7.04
CA TRP A 58 -5.31 -21.89 -5.77
C TRP A 58 -6.81 -22.11 -5.97
N THR A 59 -7.37 -21.47 -6.99
CA THR A 59 -8.79 -21.51 -7.35
C THR A 59 -9.12 -22.64 -8.33
N ALA A 60 -8.14 -23.18 -9.07
CA ALA A 60 -8.39 -24.22 -10.07
C ALA A 60 -8.89 -25.55 -9.49
N CYS A 61 -8.21 -26.12 -8.48
CA CYS A 61 -8.63 -27.35 -7.81
C CYS A 61 -7.89 -27.59 -6.49
N LYS A 62 -8.32 -28.59 -5.71
CA LYS A 62 -7.72 -28.96 -4.42
C LYS A 62 -6.27 -29.40 -4.56
N GLU A 63 -5.94 -30.13 -5.60
CA GLU A 63 -4.61 -30.63 -5.90
C GLU A 63 -3.65 -29.49 -6.18
N SER A 64 -4.13 -28.49 -6.93
CA SER A 64 -3.35 -27.31 -7.26
C SER A 64 -3.09 -26.44 -6.01
N ARG A 65 -4.07 -26.30 -5.10
CA ARG A 65 -3.82 -25.71 -3.77
C ARG A 65 -2.70 -26.41 -3.02
N ALA A 66 -2.73 -27.75 -2.94
CA ALA A 66 -1.70 -28.51 -2.25
C ALA A 66 -0.29 -28.28 -2.85
N VAL A 67 -0.20 -28.08 -4.17
CA VAL A 67 1.07 -27.75 -4.85
C VAL A 67 1.57 -26.37 -4.42
N VAL A 68 0.70 -25.35 -4.42
CA VAL A 68 1.12 -23.99 -4.03
C VAL A 68 1.41 -23.92 -2.53
N THR A 69 0.60 -24.53 -1.66
CA THR A 69 0.91 -24.65 -0.22
C THR A 69 2.26 -25.33 -0.02
N GLY A 70 2.53 -26.42 -0.73
CA GLY A 70 3.81 -27.13 -0.65
C GLY A 70 4.99 -26.37 -1.27
N ARG A 71 4.74 -25.42 -2.18
CA ARG A 71 5.75 -24.53 -2.76
C ARG A 71 6.08 -23.38 -1.81
N LEU A 72 5.06 -22.77 -1.19
CA LEU A 72 5.23 -21.75 -0.15
C LEU A 72 5.96 -22.35 1.04
N ALA A 73 5.50 -23.49 1.57
CA ALA A 73 6.18 -24.18 2.66
C ALA A 73 7.67 -24.43 2.37
N ARG A 74 7.99 -24.92 1.16
CA ARG A 74 9.38 -25.15 0.72
C ARG A 74 10.20 -23.88 0.53
N ARG A 75 9.59 -22.80 0.02
CA ARG A 75 10.28 -21.52 -0.17
C ARG A 75 10.86 -21.00 1.14
N TYR A 76 10.20 -21.33 2.25
CA TYR A 76 10.55 -20.86 3.58
C TYR A 76 11.01 -21.98 4.53
N GLU A 77 11.31 -23.17 4.00
CA GLU A 77 11.95 -24.26 4.75
C GLU A 77 13.32 -23.76 5.27
N GLY A 78 13.38 -23.45 6.57
CA GLY A 78 14.58 -22.92 7.24
C GLY A 78 14.32 -21.64 8.05
N HIS A 79 13.23 -20.92 7.78
CA HIS A 79 12.73 -19.85 8.64
C HIS A 79 11.83 -20.52 9.67
N GLY A 80 12.38 -20.87 10.83
CA GLY A 80 11.75 -21.79 11.77
C GLY A 80 10.39 -21.27 12.25
N GLN A 81 9.28 -21.84 11.76
CA GLN A 81 7.90 -21.60 12.23
C GLN A 81 7.65 -20.15 12.71
N THR A 82 8.02 -19.16 11.90
CA THR A 82 8.00 -17.74 12.26
C THR A 82 6.79 -17.03 11.65
N ASP A 83 6.02 -16.32 12.49
CA ASP A 83 5.07 -15.21 12.23
C ASP A 83 4.56 -15.02 10.79
N TRP A 84 3.94 -16.06 10.23
CA TRP A 84 3.13 -15.90 9.03
C TRP A 84 1.84 -15.22 9.40
N ASP A 85 1.56 -14.13 8.72
CA ASP A 85 0.26 -13.49 8.79
C ASP A 85 -0.61 -13.97 7.62
N THR A 86 -1.76 -14.53 7.98
CA THR A 86 -2.70 -15.05 7.01
C THR A 86 -3.61 -13.94 6.50
N VAL A 87 -3.43 -13.55 5.24
CA VAL A 87 -4.36 -12.67 4.53
C VAL A 87 -5.55 -13.46 4.02
N LYS A 88 -6.75 -12.94 4.30
CA LYS A 88 -8.02 -13.49 3.81
C LYS A 88 -8.53 -12.65 2.64
N LEU A 89 -8.63 -13.27 1.47
CA LEU A 89 -9.28 -12.71 0.28
C LEU A 89 -10.66 -13.33 0.09
N ARG A 90 -11.61 -12.55 -0.42
CA ARG A 90 -12.89 -13.07 -0.92
C ARG A 90 -12.90 -13.04 -2.44
N HIS A 91 -13.16 -14.19 -3.06
CA HIS A 91 -13.30 -14.33 -4.51
C HIS A 91 -14.61 -15.06 -4.83
N GLY A 92 -15.60 -14.32 -5.34
CA GLY A 92 -16.95 -14.84 -5.51
C GLY A 92 -17.56 -15.21 -4.15
N GLN A 93 -17.94 -16.48 -3.96
CA GLN A 93 -18.48 -17.01 -2.70
C GLN A 93 -17.40 -17.67 -1.82
N GLU A 94 -16.15 -17.74 -2.28
CA GLU A 94 -15.07 -18.41 -1.56
C GLU A 94 -14.23 -17.41 -0.75
N ASN A 95 -13.85 -17.84 0.46
CA ASN A 95 -12.82 -17.18 1.26
C ASN A 95 -11.51 -17.94 1.08
N ILE A 96 -10.52 -17.26 0.51
CA ILE A 96 -9.19 -17.76 0.25
C ILE A 96 -8.27 -17.18 1.31
N ALA A 97 -7.46 -18.03 1.94
CA ALA A 97 -6.46 -17.63 2.90
C ALA A 97 -5.07 -18.02 2.38
N PHE A 98 -4.10 -17.12 2.50
CA PHE A 98 -2.70 -17.39 2.18
C PHE A 98 -1.81 -16.56 3.11
N ASP A 99 -0.61 -17.06 3.30
CA ASP A 99 0.39 -16.45 4.15
C ASP A 99 1.20 -15.44 3.33
N LEU A 100 1.37 -14.24 3.88
CA LEU A 100 2.28 -13.23 3.33
C LEU A 100 3.55 -13.16 4.18
N ASP A 101 4.67 -12.90 3.50
CA ASP A 101 5.89 -12.50 4.18
C ASP A 101 5.75 -11.04 4.63
N ARG A 102 6.27 -10.71 5.82
CA ARG A 102 6.18 -9.35 6.37
C ARG A 102 7.02 -8.37 5.59
N GLU A 103 8.09 -8.85 4.97
CA GLU A 103 8.93 -8.04 4.09
C GLU A 103 8.21 -7.72 2.76
N ASP A 104 7.12 -8.41 2.41
CA ASP A 104 6.44 -8.19 1.14
C ASP A 104 5.62 -6.88 1.13
N LEU A 105 5.57 -6.24 -0.04
CA LEU A 105 4.80 -5.03 -0.26
C LEU A 105 3.36 -5.34 -0.66
N ILE A 106 2.41 -4.84 0.12
CA ILE A 106 0.97 -4.91 -0.15
C ILE A 106 0.53 -3.62 -0.87
N CYS A 107 0.27 -3.71 -2.17
CA CYS A 107 -0.24 -2.61 -2.98
C CYS A 107 -1.78 -2.61 -2.99
N MET A 108 -2.39 -1.57 -2.44
CA MET A 108 -3.84 -1.45 -2.31
C MET A 108 -4.44 -0.65 -3.47
N GLN A 109 -5.28 -1.31 -4.26
CA GLN A 109 -6.12 -0.70 -5.26
C GLN A 109 -7.48 -0.36 -4.64
N VAL A 110 -7.66 0.91 -4.30
CA VAL A 110 -8.95 1.41 -3.85
C VAL A 110 -9.72 1.90 -5.08
N PRO A 111 -10.95 1.43 -5.31
CA PRO A 111 -11.77 1.87 -6.44
C PRO A 111 -12.07 3.37 -6.38
N ASP A 112 -12.15 4.00 -7.55
CA ASP A 112 -12.57 5.40 -7.72
C ASP A 112 -14.05 5.61 -7.31
N PRO A 113 -14.46 6.85 -6.99
CA PRO A 113 -15.67 7.14 -6.20
C PRO A 113 -16.98 6.60 -6.78
N GLY A 114 -17.88 6.28 -5.85
CA GLY A 114 -19.08 5.45 -6.03
C GLY A 114 -19.48 4.69 -4.76
N PHE A 115 -18.81 4.95 -3.64
CA PHE A 115 -18.95 4.29 -2.34
C PHE A 115 -19.62 5.24 -1.36
N SER A 116 -20.94 5.15 -1.20
CA SER A 116 -21.77 6.19 -0.58
C SER A 116 -21.47 6.56 0.89
N ASP A 117 -20.48 5.98 1.57
CA ASP A 117 -20.03 6.44 2.88
C ASP A 117 -18.52 6.25 3.12
N PRO A 118 -17.71 7.31 2.97
CA PRO A 118 -16.25 7.28 3.16
C PRO A 118 -15.82 7.03 4.61
N SER A 119 -16.71 7.21 5.61
CA SER A 119 -16.42 6.89 7.02
C SER A 119 -16.45 5.39 7.30
N THR A 120 -16.99 4.62 6.36
CA THR A 120 -17.27 3.19 6.52
C THR A 120 -16.36 2.29 5.68
N ILE A 121 -15.61 2.86 4.74
CA ILE A 121 -14.32 2.28 4.35
C ILE A 121 -13.41 2.48 5.55
N ARG A 122 -13.61 1.63 6.58
CA ARG A 122 -12.52 1.30 7.47
C ARG A 122 -11.42 0.87 6.52
N PRO A 123 -10.28 1.58 6.54
CA PRO A 123 -9.19 1.16 5.72
C PRO A 123 -8.91 -0.33 6.03
N PRO A 124 -8.41 -1.12 5.07
CA PRO A 124 -8.52 -2.59 5.00
C PRO A 124 -7.98 -3.40 6.20
N TYR A 125 -7.65 -2.75 7.32
CA TYR A 125 -7.16 -3.21 8.63
C TYR A 125 -8.19 -4.00 9.46
N GLN A 126 -9.32 -4.41 8.89
CA GLN A 126 -10.00 -5.63 9.35
C GLN A 126 -9.54 -6.87 8.57
N LEU A 127 -8.40 -6.78 7.87
CA LEU A 127 -7.41 -7.83 8.00
C LEU A 127 -7.25 -8.09 9.50
N ASP A 128 -7.82 -9.19 10.00
CA ASP A 128 -7.54 -9.71 11.35
C ASP A 128 -6.04 -10.01 11.43
N PHE A 129 -5.22 -8.97 11.53
CA PHE A 129 -3.83 -9.09 11.96
C PHE A 129 -3.90 -9.21 13.47
N ASP A 130 -4.33 -10.38 13.91
CA ASP A 130 -4.66 -10.72 15.28
C ASP A 130 -3.39 -10.88 16.15
N LEU A 131 -2.31 -10.13 15.88
CA LEU A 131 -1.00 -10.41 16.44
C LEU A 131 -0.26 -9.19 17.02
N PRO A 132 0.24 -9.30 18.27
CA PRO A 132 1.11 -8.31 18.89
C PRO A 132 2.52 -8.49 18.32
N THR A 133 2.89 -7.71 17.32
CA THR A 133 4.18 -7.91 16.65
C THR A 133 5.02 -6.65 16.56
N THR A 134 6.33 -6.85 16.52
CA THR A 134 7.35 -5.79 16.60
C THR A 134 7.75 -5.21 15.24
N GLU A 135 7.37 -5.84 14.14
CA GLU A 135 7.77 -5.43 12.79
C GLU A 135 6.58 -4.90 11.98
N PRO A 136 6.72 -3.76 11.28
CA PRO A 136 5.64 -3.13 10.56
C PRO A 136 5.42 -3.75 9.19
N TRP A 137 4.17 -3.84 8.77
CA TRP A 137 3.80 -4.22 7.40
C TRP A 137 4.25 -3.19 6.36
N HIS A 138 4.50 -3.61 5.12
CA HIS A 138 4.74 -2.69 4.01
C HIS A 138 3.46 -2.51 3.18
N VAL A 139 2.87 -1.30 3.21
CA VAL A 139 1.61 -1.01 2.51
C VAL A 139 1.81 0.15 1.53
N ALA A 140 1.45 -0.04 0.27
CA ALA A 140 1.58 0.97 -0.77
C ALA A 140 0.22 1.39 -1.35
N PHE A 141 0.12 2.69 -1.66
CA PHE A 141 -0.97 3.27 -2.43
C PHE A 141 -0.43 3.84 -3.74
N GLU A 142 -1.22 3.73 -4.79
CA GLU A 142 -0.84 4.30 -6.08
C GLU A 142 -1.10 5.80 -6.09
N TYR A 143 -0.06 6.60 -6.33
CA TYR A 143 -0.21 8.04 -6.44
C TYR A 143 -0.85 8.41 -7.78
N ASP A 144 -1.81 9.33 -7.73
CA ASP A 144 -2.40 9.96 -8.91
C ASP A 144 -2.16 11.47 -8.85
N ALA A 145 -1.72 12.07 -9.96
CA ALA A 145 -1.41 13.49 -10.00
C ALA A 145 -2.62 14.40 -9.68
N SER A 146 -3.85 13.92 -9.88
CA SER A 146 -5.08 14.60 -9.47
C SER A 146 -5.20 14.78 -7.95
N TRP A 147 -4.37 14.07 -7.18
CA TRP A 147 -4.32 14.23 -5.73
C TRP A 147 -3.80 15.60 -5.33
N SER A 148 -3.02 16.22 -6.22
CA SER A 148 -2.37 17.49 -5.98
C SER A 148 -3.21 18.67 -6.44
N PHE A 149 -3.20 19.74 -5.64
CA PHE A 149 -3.87 21.00 -5.96
C PHE A 149 -2.94 22.18 -5.77
N THR A 150 -3.26 23.29 -6.44
CA THR A 150 -2.52 24.54 -6.31
C THR A 150 -3.04 25.44 -5.18
N ASP A 151 -4.30 25.28 -4.80
CA ASP A 151 -4.98 26.15 -3.82
C ASP A 151 -5.34 25.35 -2.57
N TRP A 152 -4.35 25.16 -1.71
CA TRP A 152 -4.57 24.57 -0.40
C TRP A 152 -5.09 25.68 0.52
N GLY A 153 -6.23 25.41 1.17
CA GLY A 153 -6.78 26.25 2.23
C GLY A 153 -6.90 25.44 3.53
N ASP A 154 -7.30 26.12 4.61
CA ASP A 154 -7.29 25.60 5.98
C ASP A 154 -8.08 24.28 6.18
N LEU A 155 -9.00 23.95 5.26
CA LEU A 155 -9.83 22.74 5.32
C LEU A 155 -9.52 21.71 4.22
N THR A 156 -8.58 21.99 3.32
CA THR A 156 -8.31 21.14 2.16
C THR A 156 -7.92 19.72 2.59
N LEU A 157 -6.98 19.57 3.52
CA LEU A 157 -6.55 18.25 3.98
C LEU A 157 -7.67 17.50 4.73
N TYR A 158 -8.48 18.20 5.52
CA TYR A 158 -9.66 17.62 6.19
C TYR A 158 -10.68 17.10 5.19
N GLN A 159 -10.98 17.88 4.14
CA GLN A 159 -11.90 17.50 3.07
C GLN A 159 -11.36 16.31 2.29
N MET A 160 -10.09 16.33 1.90
CA MET A 160 -9.44 15.25 1.17
C MET A 160 -9.46 13.93 1.93
N ARG A 161 -9.23 13.98 3.25
CA ARG A 161 -9.36 12.81 4.11
C ARG A 161 -10.79 12.25 4.13
N GLY A 162 -11.80 13.11 4.00
CA GLY A 162 -13.20 12.73 3.93
C GLY A 162 -13.64 12.20 2.56
N GLU A 163 -12.78 12.24 1.54
CA GLU A 163 -13.14 11.79 0.21
C GLU A 163 -13.27 10.27 0.12
N GLU A 164 -14.14 9.86 -0.79
CA GLU A 164 -14.18 8.51 -1.30
C GLU A 164 -12.99 8.25 -2.24
N GLY A 165 -12.56 7.00 -2.31
CA GLY A 165 -11.50 6.58 -3.22
C GLY A 165 -10.09 6.59 -2.61
N PRO A 166 -9.06 6.44 -3.45
CA PRO A 166 -7.72 6.07 -3.01
C PRO A 166 -7.02 7.16 -2.21
N ARG A 167 -7.27 8.44 -2.52
CA ARG A 167 -6.67 9.58 -1.80
C ARG A 167 -7.14 9.68 -0.36
N GLY A 168 -8.46 9.67 -0.15
CA GLY A 168 -9.04 9.68 1.19
C GLY A 168 -8.64 8.45 1.98
N ALA A 169 -8.62 7.26 1.35
CA ALA A 169 -8.17 6.02 1.99
C ALA A 169 -6.70 6.10 2.44
N PHE A 170 -5.80 6.62 1.59
CA PHE A 170 -4.41 6.86 1.94
C PHE A 170 -4.28 7.82 3.14
N LEU A 171 -4.96 8.96 3.12
CA LEU A 171 -4.87 9.95 4.20
C LEU A 171 -5.42 9.43 5.53
N ARG A 172 -6.52 8.67 5.51
CA ARG A 172 -7.04 7.99 6.72
C ARG A 172 -6.07 6.91 7.23
N THR A 173 -5.37 6.22 6.34
CA THR A 173 -4.34 5.24 6.72
C THR A 173 -3.17 5.92 7.40
N LEU A 174 -2.67 7.00 6.80
CA LEU A 174 -1.59 7.81 7.34
C LEU A 174 -1.91 8.34 8.74
N GLU A 175 -3.15 8.78 8.96
CA GLU A 175 -3.63 9.16 10.29
C GLU A 175 -3.49 8.04 11.32
N GLU A 176 -3.89 6.81 10.98
CA GLU A 176 -3.81 5.66 11.88
C GLU A 176 -2.35 5.22 12.13
N VAL A 177 -1.47 5.34 11.13
CA VAL A 177 -0.01 5.15 11.32
C VAL A 177 0.55 6.19 12.29
N ILE A 178 0.17 7.46 12.10
CA ILE A 178 0.59 8.57 12.96
C ILE A 178 0.11 8.37 14.42
N LYS A 179 -1.14 7.92 14.59
CA LYS A 179 -1.71 7.59 15.91
C LYS A 179 -1.13 6.32 16.53
N SER A 180 -0.21 5.63 15.84
CA SER A 180 0.29 4.31 16.25
C SER A 180 -0.80 3.25 16.43
N SER A 181 -2.00 3.47 15.87
CA SER A 181 -3.09 2.49 15.85
C SER A 181 -2.90 1.47 14.73
N LEU A 182 -2.05 1.79 13.74
CA LEU A 182 -1.65 0.88 12.68
C LEU A 182 -0.12 0.76 12.61
N HIS A 183 0.37 -0.47 12.77
CA HIS A 183 1.79 -0.77 12.69
C HIS A 183 2.22 -1.15 11.25
N CYS A 184 2.36 -0.14 10.39
CA CYS A 184 2.87 -0.32 9.02
C CYS A 184 3.81 0.81 8.57
N ARG A 185 4.68 0.49 7.62
CA ARG A 185 5.37 1.43 6.74
C ARG A 185 4.48 1.72 5.56
N LEU A 186 4.18 2.99 5.36
CA LEU A 186 3.30 3.44 4.29
C LEU A 186 4.12 3.93 3.11
N TYR A 187 3.69 3.56 1.91
CA TYR A 187 4.36 3.91 0.66
C TYR A 187 3.39 4.58 -0.31
N LEU A 188 3.90 5.52 -1.12
CA LEU A 188 3.24 6.02 -2.33
C LEU A 188 4.01 5.59 -3.57
N ILE A 189 3.30 5.03 -4.55
CA ILE A 189 3.91 4.59 -5.81
C ILE A 189 3.79 5.68 -6.88
N GLN A 190 4.92 6.18 -7.37
CA GLN A 190 5.05 7.19 -8.40
C GLN A 190 5.25 6.60 -9.82
N TYR A 191 4.22 6.80 -10.64
CA TYR A 191 4.17 6.89 -12.12
C TYR A 191 5.33 7.62 -12.81
N GLY A 192 5.94 7.05 -13.86
CA GLY A 192 6.68 7.82 -14.87
C GLY A 192 7.92 8.51 -14.29
N ALA A 193 8.62 7.79 -13.41
CA ALA A 193 9.81 8.23 -12.73
C ALA A 193 10.87 7.12 -12.80
N LYS A 194 12.15 7.51 -12.88
CA LYS A 194 13.28 6.58 -12.99
C LYS A 194 14.45 7.05 -12.14
N MET A 195 15.31 6.14 -11.69
CA MET A 195 16.55 6.54 -11.03
C MET A 195 17.45 7.35 -11.97
N LYS A 196 18.09 8.39 -11.43
CA LYS A 196 19.14 9.14 -12.14
C LYS A 196 20.34 8.22 -12.42
N PRO A 197 21.06 8.43 -13.54
CA PRO A 197 22.26 7.65 -13.85
C PRO A 197 23.28 7.66 -12.71
N GLY A 198 23.73 6.47 -12.29
CA GLY A 198 24.72 6.30 -11.22
C GLY A 198 24.15 6.34 -9.80
N LYS A 199 22.83 6.49 -9.65
CA LYS A 199 22.13 6.32 -8.38
C LYS A 199 21.62 4.88 -8.24
N SER A 200 21.51 4.43 -7.01
CA SER A 200 21.00 3.11 -6.65
C SER A 200 19.80 3.28 -5.72
N PRO A 201 18.77 2.42 -5.82
CA PRO A 201 17.64 2.47 -4.91
C PRO A 201 18.06 2.08 -3.50
N ILE A 202 17.34 2.60 -2.51
CA ILE A 202 17.57 2.33 -1.08
C ILE A 202 17.10 0.91 -0.74
N GLU A 203 15.91 0.58 -1.23
CA GLU A 203 15.19 -0.67 -1.03
C GLU A 203 14.41 -1.01 -2.31
N GLY A 204 14.07 -2.27 -2.53
CA GLY A 204 13.37 -2.68 -3.73
C GLY A 204 12.45 -3.88 -3.51
N PHE A 205 11.26 -3.79 -4.10
CA PHE A 205 10.26 -4.85 -4.13
C PHE A 205 10.09 -5.35 -5.56
N TYR A 206 9.93 -6.66 -5.71
CA TYR A 206 9.97 -7.32 -7.01
C TYR A 206 8.65 -8.03 -7.31
N GLY A 207 8.06 -7.71 -8.46
CA GLY A 207 6.95 -8.48 -9.04
C GLY A 207 7.30 -9.05 -10.40
N ASP A 208 6.39 -9.80 -11.01
CA ASP A 208 6.66 -10.52 -12.27
C ASP A 208 6.76 -9.54 -13.45
N GLY A 209 7.96 -9.01 -13.69
CA GLY A 209 8.30 -8.13 -14.81
C GLY A 209 8.43 -6.64 -14.47
N PHE A 210 8.38 -6.25 -13.20
CA PHE A 210 8.57 -4.88 -12.76
C PHE A 210 9.25 -4.83 -11.38
N HIS A 211 9.82 -3.67 -11.07
CA HIS A 211 10.53 -3.38 -9.83
C HIS A 211 9.99 -2.09 -9.22
N LEU A 212 9.62 -2.13 -7.93
CA LEU A 212 9.26 -0.94 -7.17
C LEU A 212 10.44 -0.57 -6.29
N ALA A 213 11.01 0.61 -6.49
CA ALA A 213 12.26 1.02 -5.88
C ALA A 213 12.04 2.21 -4.94
N LEU A 214 12.49 2.08 -3.70
CA LEU A 214 12.54 3.21 -2.75
C LEU A 214 13.63 4.17 -3.19
N ALA A 215 13.26 5.44 -3.35
CA ALA A 215 14.14 6.46 -3.89
C ALA A 215 13.98 7.81 -3.18
N ASP A 216 15.09 8.53 -3.03
CA ASP A 216 15.08 9.93 -2.62
C ASP A 216 14.70 10.83 -3.80
N GLU A 217 13.97 11.92 -3.54
CA GLU A 217 13.56 12.89 -4.57
C GLU A 217 14.75 13.39 -5.41
N GLY A 218 15.87 13.67 -4.74
CA GLY A 218 17.10 14.14 -5.36
C GLY A 218 17.74 13.15 -6.34
N ASP A 219 17.35 11.87 -6.29
CA ASP A 219 17.93 10.77 -7.03
C ASP A 219 17.04 10.27 -8.17
N VAL A 220 15.88 10.91 -8.40
CA VAL A 220 14.87 10.51 -9.39
C VAL A 220 14.71 11.55 -10.50
N GLU A 221 14.53 11.09 -11.73
CA GLU A 221 14.13 11.90 -12.89
C GLU A 221 12.67 11.58 -13.25
N ILE A 222 11.81 12.60 -13.33
CA ILE A 222 10.39 12.45 -13.70
C ILE A 222 10.23 12.69 -15.20
N GLU A 223 9.68 11.72 -15.91
CA GLU A 223 9.67 11.69 -17.38
C GLU A 223 8.73 12.71 -18.03
N ARG A 224 7.77 13.28 -17.28
CA ARG A 224 6.83 14.31 -17.77
C ARG A 224 6.68 15.48 -16.79
N PRO A 225 7.60 16.46 -16.78
CA PRO A 225 7.51 17.62 -15.89
C PRO A 225 6.43 18.66 -16.27
N SER A 226 5.41 18.30 -17.07
CA SER A 226 4.43 19.27 -17.58
C SER A 226 3.34 19.57 -16.55
N GLY A 227 3.66 20.37 -15.53
CA GLY A 227 2.69 21.03 -14.64
C GLY A 227 1.94 20.14 -13.65
N PHE A 228 2.11 18.83 -13.71
CA PHE A 228 1.58 17.89 -12.73
C PHE A 228 2.55 17.78 -11.56
N ARG A 229 2.04 17.94 -10.33
CA ARG A 229 2.83 17.72 -9.12
C ARG A 229 3.04 16.21 -8.93
N ASN A 230 4.16 15.85 -8.33
CA ASN A 230 4.53 14.46 -8.06
C ASN A 230 4.20 14.05 -6.62
N ALA A 231 4.45 12.79 -6.26
CA ALA A 231 4.20 12.27 -4.92
C ALA A 231 4.96 13.02 -3.82
N TRP A 232 6.20 13.46 -4.07
CA TRP A 232 6.99 14.26 -3.13
C TRP A 232 6.37 15.64 -2.92
N ASP A 233 5.98 16.32 -4.00
CA ASP A 233 5.25 17.59 -3.91
C ASP A 233 3.96 17.44 -3.10
N PHE A 234 3.21 16.35 -3.35
CA PHE A 234 1.99 16.06 -2.59
C PHE A 234 2.28 15.90 -1.10
N MET A 235 3.25 15.06 -0.73
CA MET A 235 3.62 14.85 0.67
C MET A 235 4.17 16.11 1.34
N TRP A 236 4.95 16.92 0.63
CA TRP A 236 5.38 18.23 1.10
C TRP A 236 4.19 19.14 1.44
N ASN A 237 3.13 19.14 0.61
CA ASN A 237 1.93 19.90 0.95
C ASN A 237 1.19 19.27 2.14
N VAL A 238 1.08 17.94 2.22
CA VAL A 238 0.48 17.29 3.38
C VAL A 238 1.19 17.73 4.66
N ASP A 239 2.52 17.72 4.70
CA ASP A 239 3.31 18.16 5.85
C ASP A 239 3.03 19.61 6.24
N ASN A 240 3.16 20.55 5.29
CA ASN A 240 3.00 21.98 5.59
C ASN A 240 1.58 22.37 6.00
N TRP A 241 0.58 21.57 5.65
CA TRP A 241 -0.82 21.83 6.01
C TRP A 241 -1.32 20.94 7.16
N SER A 242 -0.45 20.06 7.67
CA SER A 242 -0.80 19.13 8.74
C SER A 242 -0.69 19.70 10.15
N ASP A 243 0.05 20.80 10.31
CA ASP A 243 0.37 21.41 11.62
C ASP A 243 -0.90 21.70 12.44
N GLY A 244 -2.05 22.00 11.83
CA GLY A 244 -3.30 22.20 12.57
C GLY A 244 -4.16 20.95 12.81
N ILE A 245 -4.01 19.91 11.99
CA ILE A 245 -4.93 18.76 11.98
C ILE A 245 -4.44 17.65 12.91
N TRP A 246 -3.13 17.37 12.91
CA TRP A 246 -2.55 16.30 13.74
C TRP A 246 -2.10 16.77 15.12
N GLU A 247 -1.95 18.08 15.33
CA GLU A 247 -1.64 18.62 16.66
C GLU A 247 -2.71 18.32 17.69
N GLY A 248 -4.00 18.29 17.30
CA GLY A 248 -5.10 17.94 18.20
C GLY A 248 -5.06 16.49 18.70
N LEU A 249 -4.38 15.58 17.99
CA LEU A 249 -4.20 14.19 18.43
C LEU A 249 -3.16 14.07 19.55
N LYS A 250 -2.26 15.06 19.71
CA LYS A 250 -1.25 15.07 20.78
C LYS A 250 -1.90 15.21 22.17
N ASP A 251 -3.00 15.94 22.29
CA ASP A 251 -3.63 16.25 23.57
C ASP A 251 -4.35 15.07 24.23
N GLU A 252 -4.77 14.05 23.46
CA GLU A 252 -5.40 12.86 24.01
C GLU A 252 -4.39 11.83 24.54
N GLU A 253 -3.25 11.64 23.87
CA GLU A 253 -2.18 10.75 24.35
C GLU A 253 -1.27 11.40 25.41
N GLN A 254 -0.97 12.70 25.30
CA GLN A 254 -0.07 13.39 26.25
C GLN A 254 -0.66 13.55 27.66
N ARG A 255 -1.97 13.34 27.86
CA ARG A 255 -2.55 13.21 29.21
C ARG A 255 -1.90 12.08 30.03
N HIS A 256 -1.21 11.14 29.39
CA HIS A 256 -0.54 10.04 30.06
C HIS A 256 0.99 10.16 30.16
N CYS A 257 1.64 11.16 29.55
CA CYS A 257 3.10 11.30 29.61
C CYS A 257 3.55 12.76 29.78
N SER A 258 3.79 13.18 31.03
CA SER A 258 4.10 14.57 31.41
C SER A 258 5.55 15.03 31.14
N PHE A 259 6.38 14.22 30.49
CA PHE A 259 7.81 14.50 30.29
C PHE A 259 8.34 14.34 28.86
N CYS A 260 7.49 14.07 27.87
CA CYS A 260 7.92 13.94 26.48
C CYS A 260 7.88 15.31 25.79
N CYS A 261 9.05 15.84 25.41
CA CYS A 261 9.16 16.96 24.49
C CYS A 261 8.32 16.66 23.23
N SER A 262 7.48 17.60 22.80
CA SER A 262 6.65 17.44 21.61
C SER A 262 7.54 17.32 20.37
N VAL A 263 7.83 16.09 19.94
CA VAL A 263 8.40 15.85 18.62
C VAL A 263 7.32 16.25 17.60
N PRO A 264 7.60 17.15 16.64
CA PRO A 264 6.67 17.43 15.57
C PRO A 264 6.44 16.14 14.79
N ILE A 265 5.17 15.73 14.72
CA ILE A 265 4.73 14.59 13.91
C ILE A 265 4.62 15.12 12.49
N MET A 266 5.65 14.89 11.67
CA MET A 266 5.61 15.22 10.25
C MET A 266 5.12 14.00 9.48
N ALA A 267 4.05 14.14 8.71
CA ALA A 267 3.43 13.05 7.98
C ALA A 267 4.40 12.40 6.97
N GLY A 268 5.29 13.19 6.36
CA GLY A 268 6.36 12.75 5.47
C GLY A 268 7.42 11.89 6.14
N MET A 269 7.49 11.83 7.47
CA MET A 269 8.35 10.85 8.18
C MET A 269 7.73 9.45 8.24
N HIS A 270 6.45 9.32 7.90
CA HIS A 270 5.71 8.06 7.95
C HIS A 270 5.40 7.50 6.55
N VAL A 271 5.79 8.21 5.50
CA VAL A 271 5.49 7.84 4.11
C VAL A 271 6.76 7.88 3.28
N ASP A 272 7.08 6.72 2.71
CA ASP A 272 8.15 6.55 1.74
C ASP A 272 7.58 6.60 0.31
N ILE A 273 8.41 6.96 -0.69
CA ILE A 273 7.98 7.00 -2.10
C ILE A 273 8.73 5.94 -2.91
N LEU A 274 7.95 5.09 -3.57
CA LEU A 274 8.43 4.06 -4.49
C LEU A 274 8.27 4.54 -5.92
N ILE A 275 9.28 4.34 -6.76
CA ILE A 275 9.16 4.50 -8.22
C ILE A 275 8.97 3.13 -8.88
N CYS A 276 8.20 3.07 -9.96
CA CYS A 276 8.07 1.84 -10.75
C CYS A 276 9.00 1.86 -11.95
N GLU A 277 9.89 0.87 -12.02
CA GLU A 277 10.77 0.63 -13.15
C GLU A 277 10.34 -0.65 -13.88
N GLU A 278 10.17 -0.58 -15.20
CA GLU A 278 10.01 -1.76 -16.05
C GLU A 278 11.38 -2.47 -16.21
N ILE A 279 11.40 -3.80 -16.07
CA ILE A 279 12.61 -4.64 -16.17
C ILE A 279 12.74 -5.29 -17.56
#